data_AF-A0A6V7HKB4-F1
#
_entry.id   AF-A0A6V7HKB4-F1
#
_cell.length_a   1.000
_cell.length_b   1.000
_cell.length_c   1.000
_cell.angle_alpha   90.00
_cell.angle_beta   90.00
_cell.angle_gamma   90.00
#
_symmetry.space_group_name_H-M   'P 1'
#
loop_
_entity.id
_entity.type
_entity.pdbx_description
1 polymer ?
#
loop_
_entity_poly.entity_id
_entity_poly.type
_entity_poly.pdbx_seq_one_letter_code
_entity_poly.pdbx_strand_id
1 'polypeptide(L)' 'NAIGNKETPVLQCHGDCDPIVPYKWGQMTASLLKQFMTQTEFKTYRGMMHTSCDE' A
#
# COMPACT_ATOMS: atom_id res chain seq x y z
N ASN A 1 8.00 15.95 -8.77
CA ASN A 1 6.64 15.60 -9.28
C ASN A 1 6.76 14.47 -10.28
N ALA A 2 5.99 13.39 -10.12
CA ALA A 2 5.91 12.32 -11.12
C ALA A 2 5.35 12.89 -12.45
N ILE A 3 5.93 12.47 -13.57
CA ILE A 3 5.68 13.08 -14.89
C ILE A 3 4.78 12.18 -15.77
N GLY A 4 4.70 10.88 -15.49
CA GLY A 4 3.86 9.90 -16.21
C GLY A 4 3.13 8.94 -15.27
N ASN A 5 2.28 8.08 -15.84
CA ASN A 5 1.52 7.01 -15.14
C ASN A 5 0.60 7.47 -13.99
N LYS A 6 0.23 8.76 -13.94
CA LYS A 6 -0.60 9.32 -12.85
C LYS A 6 -1.98 8.69 -12.76
N GLU A 7 -2.50 8.22 -13.88
CA GLU A 7 -3.82 7.61 -14.02
C GLU A 7 -3.79 6.10 -13.86
N THR A 8 -2.61 5.48 -13.78
CA THR A 8 -2.49 4.04 -13.58
C THR A 8 -3.06 3.67 -12.21
N PRO A 9 -4.06 2.78 -12.13
CA PRO A 9 -4.59 2.34 -10.85
C PRO A 9 -3.51 1.61 -10.02
N VAL A 10 -3.40 1.95 -8.74
CA VAL A 10 -2.48 1.32 -7.80
C VAL A 10 -3.26 0.68 -6.66
N LEU A 11 -3.09 -0.63 -6.51
CA LEU A 11 -3.50 -1.37 -5.32
C LEU A 11 -2.27 -1.67 -4.48
N GLN A 12 -2.22 -1.14 -3.26
CA GLN A 12 -1.18 -1.42 -2.28
C GLN A 12 -1.75 -2.30 -1.16
N CYS A 13 -1.23 -3.51 -1.01
CA CYS A 13 -1.65 -4.46 0.00
C CYS A 13 -0.62 -4.57 1.13
N HIS A 14 -1.06 -4.72 2.37
CA HIS A 14 -0.15 -4.95 3.50
C HIS A 14 -0.83 -5.69 4.66
N GLY A 15 -0.12 -6.62 5.30
CA GLY A 15 -0.55 -7.21 6.57
C GLY A 15 -0.26 -6.29 7.75
N ASP A 16 -1.18 -6.14 8.70
CA ASP A 16 -0.98 -5.25 9.87
C ASP A 16 -0.08 -5.84 10.96
N CYS A 17 0.25 -7.13 10.86
CA CYS A 17 1.08 -7.88 11.80
C CYS A 17 2.42 -8.33 11.18
N ASP A 18 2.88 -7.68 10.11
CA ASP A 18 4.17 -7.98 9.47
C ASP A 18 5.36 -7.62 10.39
N PRO A 19 6.17 -8.61 10.82
CA PRO A 19 7.30 -8.37 11.70
C PRO A 19 8.58 -7.92 10.98
N ILE A 20 8.62 -8.01 9.64
CA ILE A 20 9.80 -7.72 8.80
C ILE A 20 9.67 -6.32 8.19
N VAL A 21 8.51 -6.02 7.63
CA VAL A 21 8.19 -4.72 7.02
C VAL A 21 7.11 -4.05 7.86
N PRO A 22 7.45 -3.06 8.70
CA PRO A 22 6.47 -2.43 9.57
C PRO A 22 5.27 -1.83 8.81
N TYR A 23 4.06 -2.12 9.26
CA TYR A 23 2.80 -1.60 8.68
C TYR A 23 2.81 -0.07 8.48
N LYS A 24 3.46 0.67 9.39
CA LYS A 24 3.64 2.13 9.30
C LYS A 24 4.33 2.56 8.00
N TRP A 25 5.26 1.77 7.47
CA TRP A 25 5.91 2.04 6.19
C TRP A 25 4.93 1.90 5.03
N GLY A 26 4.06 0.89 5.07
CA GLY A 26 2.94 0.77 4.15
C GLY A 26 2.04 2.02 4.16
N GLN A 27 1.66 2.49 5.35
CA GLN A 27 0.86 3.71 5.51
C GLN A 27 1.56 4.95 4.94
N MET A 28 2.86 5.14 5.23
CA MET A 28 3.64 6.27 4.71
C MET A 28 3.72 6.24 3.18
N THR A 29 3.97 5.08 2.59
CA THR A 29 3.99 4.90 1.14
C THR A 29 2.63 5.23 0.53
N ALA A 30 1.53 4.77 1.13
CA ALA A 30 0.19 5.07 0.65
C ALA A 30 -0.13 6.58 0.73
N SER A 31 0.27 7.25 1.82
CA SER A 31 0.14 8.70 1.97
C SER A 31 0.97 9.48 0.94
N LEU A 32 2.14 8.97 0.57
CA LEU A 32 3.00 9.59 -0.44
C LEU A 32 2.41 9.40 -1.85
N LEU A 33 2.00 8.18 -2.20
CA LEU A 33 1.40 7.87 -3.51
C LEU A 33 0.15 8.72 -3.79
N LYS A 34 -0.70 8.93 -2.78
CA LYS A 34 -1.91 9.79 -2.87
C LYS A 34 -1.62 11.24 -3.26
N GLN A 35 -0.39 11.73 -3.10
CA GLN A 35 -0.04 13.11 -3.45
C GLN A 35 0.17 13.32 -4.95
N PHE A 36 0.38 12.26 -5.73
CA PHE A 36 0.71 12.39 -7.16
C PHE A 36 0.04 11.36 -8.08
N MET A 37 -0.63 10.34 -7.53
CA MET A 37 -1.45 9.37 -8.26
C MET A 37 -2.93 9.70 -8.05
N THR A 38 -3.76 9.50 -9.08
CA THR A 38 -5.20 9.80 -9.01
C THR A 38 -6.05 8.62 -8.54
N GLN A 39 -5.55 7.39 -8.67
CA GLN A 39 -6.27 6.16 -8.36
C GLN A 39 -5.42 5.25 -7.47
N THR A 40 -5.58 5.36 -6.15
CA THR A 40 -4.81 4.56 -5.18
C THR A 40 -5.73 3.94 -4.13
N GLU A 41 -5.56 2.65 -3.88
CA GLU A 41 -6.18 1.92 -2.78
C GLU A 41 -5.11 1.32 -1.87
N PHE A 42 -5.32 1.39 -0.55
CA PHE A 42 -4.48 0.73 0.44
C PHE A 42 -5.31 -0.31 1.20
N LYS A 43 -5.17 -1.59 0.84
CA LYS A 43 -5.88 -2.71 1.47
C LYS A 43 -5.02 -3.27 2.60
N THR A 44 -5.57 -3.28 3.81
CA THR A 44 -4.94 -3.85 5.00
C THR A 44 -5.56 -5.20 5.30
N TYR A 45 -4.71 -6.21 5.53
CA TYR A 45 -5.12 -7.54 5.91
C TYR A 45 -4.87 -7.76 7.40
N ARG A 46 -5.96 -7.93 8.15
CA ARG A 46 -5.91 -8.00 9.61
C ARG A 46 -5.29 -9.31 10.08
N GLY A 47 -4.31 -9.22 10.98
CA GLY A 47 -3.58 -10.37 11.52
C GLY A 47 -2.57 -11.00 10.55
N MET A 48 -2.48 -10.50 9.32
CA MET A 48 -1.55 -11.02 8.32
C MET A 48 -0.13 -10.51 8.61
N MET A 49 0.83 -11.43 8.57
CA MET A 49 2.26 -11.15 8.71
C MET A 49 2.90 -10.86 7.35
N HIS A 50 4.18 -11.21 7.17
CA HIS A 50 4.88 -11.14 5.89
C HIS A 50 4.50 -12.30 4.95
N THR A 51 3.24 -12.34 4.51
CA THR A 51 2.71 -13.42 3.66
C THR A 51 1.52 -12.93 2.82
N SER A 52 0.89 -13.84 2.06
CA SER A 52 -0.32 -13.59 1.26
C SER A 52 -1.49 -14.44 1.78
N CYS A 53 -2.72 -14.10 1.38
CA CYS A 53 -3.92 -14.91 1.63
C CYS A 53 -4.93 -14.82 0.47
N ASP A 54 -5.99 -15.61 0.54
CA ASP A 54 -7.04 -15.70 -0.49
C ASP A 54 -8.15 -14.63 -0.39
N GLU A 55 -8.17 -13.79 0.66
CA GLU A 55 -9.08 -12.65 0.81
C GLU A 55 -8.84 -11.50 -0.19
#